data_AF-A0AAI8C604-F1
#
_entry.id   AF-A0AAI8C604-F1
#
_cell.length_a   1.000
_cell.length_b   1.000
_cell.length_c   1.000
_cell.angle_alpha   90.00
_cell.angle_beta   90.00
_cell.angle_gamma   90.00
#
_symmetry.space_group_name_H-M   'P 1'
#
loop_
_entity.id
_entity.type
_entity.pdbx_description
1 polymer ?
#
loop_
_entity_poly.entity_id
_entity_poly.type
_entity_poly.pdbx_seq_one_letter_code
_entity_poly.pdbx_strand_id
1 'polypeptide(L)'
;MIKSIEDVQGILDENRHEIAFIIGNGLNNYLSKEKGIPSLSWKDMLLKLWNLVSIDPIIEFPNGTSFTEFYDILELKNNNNIRIENPLDFQKEVVELIKVWESTVYHERLVGKIRRFQAPLLTTNYDDLFEKSLNLKRYRTVNKGFTDIYPWTTYYGEFIKEDPLVGFGVWHINGIVDYHRSIRLGLSHYMQSVSRVQRLLHKNEEVNDYNGKNQNNWLGMNTWLHIVFNRSLFIVGLALDENETFLRWLLLQRKAYFKKFPEREYRGWYVNKGKIDSGKKFFLNYVGIEVIEMESYEAINEGIWSE
;
A
#
# COMPACT_ATOMS: atom_id res chain seq x y z
N MET A 1 1.56 -16.41 -19.53
CA MET A 1 2.76 -16.47 -20.39
C MET A 1 3.77 -15.62 -19.68
N ILE A 2 4.96 -16.17 -19.46
CA ILE A 2 6.02 -15.42 -18.79
C ILE A 2 6.42 -14.24 -19.68
N LYS A 3 6.48 -13.05 -19.09
CA LYS A 3 6.87 -11.79 -19.76
C LYS A 3 8.34 -11.49 -19.51
N SER A 4 9.02 -10.95 -20.52
CA SER A 4 10.41 -10.49 -20.36
C SER A 4 10.47 -9.16 -19.62
N ILE A 5 11.68 -8.70 -19.25
CA ILE A 5 11.87 -7.37 -18.66
C ILE A 5 11.46 -6.29 -19.66
N GLU A 6 11.82 -6.45 -20.93
CA GLU A 6 11.52 -5.53 -22.01
C GLU A 6 10.02 -5.40 -22.27
N ASP A 7 9.28 -6.52 -22.21
CA ASP A 7 7.82 -6.48 -22.30
C ASP A 7 7.20 -5.59 -21.21
N VAL A 8 7.68 -5.73 -19.98
CA VAL A 8 7.16 -4.97 -18.83
C VAL A 8 7.58 -3.51 -18.93
N GLN A 9 8.81 -3.22 -19.31
CA GLN A 9 9.27 -1.85 -19.56
C GLN A 9 8.49 -1.17 -20.67
N GLY A 10 8.14 -1.90 -21.75
CA GLY A 10 7.25 -1.41 -22.80
C GLY A 10 5.87 -1.02 -22.27
N ILE A 11 5.28 -1.83 -21.39
CA ILE A 11 4.01 -1.48 -20.71
C ILE A 11 4.17 -0.18 -19.90
N LEU A 12 5.27 -0.02 -19.17
CA LEU A 12 5.51 1.20 -18.37
C LEU A 12 5.64 2.44 -19.28
N ASP A 13 6.39 2.33 -20.37
CA ASP A 13 6.64 3.44 -21.30
C ASP A 13 5.37 3.85 -22.06
N GLU A 14 4.57 2.88 -22.53
CA GLU A 14 3.29 3.13 -23.20
C GLU A 14 2.29 3.87 -22.31
N ASN A 15 2.33 3.63 -20.99
CA ASN A 15 1.37 4.15 -20.03
C ASN A 15 1.92 5.30 -19.16
N ARG A 16 3.14 5.79 -19.44
CA ARG A 16 3.90 6.71 -18.59
C ARG A 16 3.17 7.98 -18.13
N HIS A 17 2.19 8.46 -18.91
CA HIS A 17 1.46 9.72 -18.63
C HIS A 17 0.22 9.52 -17.76
N GLU A 18 -0.21 8.27 -17.55
CA GLU A 18 -1.43 7.95 -16.81
C GLU A 18 -1.26 6.84 -15.77
N ILE A 19 -0.04 6.38 -15.58
CA ILE A 19 0.29 5.32 -14.63
C ILE A 19 0.51 5.87 -13.22
N ALA A 20 0.15 5.06 -12.23
CA ALA A 20 0.55 5.19 -10.85
C ALA A 20 1.03 3.82 -10.35
N PHE A 21 1.97 3.84 -9.42
CA PHE A 21 2.59 2.64 -8.89
C PHE A 21 2.02 2.30 -7.52
N ILE A 22 1.79 1.02 -7.23
CA ILE A 22 1.48 0.54 -5.88
C ILE A 22 2.55 -0.49 -5.52
N ILE A 23 3.46 -0.11 -4.61
CA ILE A 23 4.62 -0.91 -4.22
C ILE A 23 4.44 -1.42 -2.80
N GLY A 24 4.52 -2.74 -2.62
CA GLY A 24 4.50 -3.37 -1.29
C GLY A 24 5.88 -3.71 -0.73
N ASN A 25 5.89 -4.49 0.35
CA ASN A 25 7.11 -4.85 1.08
C ASN A 25 7.95 -5.93 0.37
N GLY A 26 7.57 -6.33 -0.85
CA GLY A 26 8.25 -7.37 -1.61
C GLY A 26 9.71 -7.03 -1.93
N LEU A 27 10.04 -5.76 -2.17
CA LEU A 27 11.43 -5.33 -2.32
C LEU A 27 12.21 -5.56 -1.02
N ASN A 28 11.69 -5.11 0.11
CA ASN A 28 12.32 -5.29 1.42
C ASN A 28 12.53 -6.77 1.77
N ASN A 29 11.53 -7.61 1.48
CA ASN A 29 11.62 -9.06 1.66
C ASN A 29 12.68 -9.69 0.75
N TYR A 30 12.74 -9.28 -0.52
CA TYR A 30 13.75 -9.72 -1.47
C TYR A 30 15.16 -9.36 -1.00
N LEU A 31 15.37 -8.11 -0.59
CA LEU A 31 16.66 -7.63 -0.11
C LEU A 31 17.10 -8.34 1.17
N SER A 32 16.18 -8.62 2.09
CA SER A 32 16.50 -9.40 3.29
C SER A 32 16.93 -10.82 2.95
N LYS A 33 16.18 -11.49 2.07
CA LYS A 33 16.46 -12.89 1.75
C LYS A 33 17.70 -13.08 0.88
N GLU A 34 17.84 -12.27 -0.17
CA GLU A 34 18.85 -12.48 -1.22
C GLU A 34 20.11 -11.64 -1.03
N LYS A 35 20.02 -10.53 -0.27
CA LYS A 35 21.14 -9.61 -0.02
C LYS A 35 21.51 -9.46 1.45
N GLY A 36 20.80 -10.12 2.37
CA GLY A 36 21.07 -10.05 3.81
C GLY A 36 20.79 -8.69 4.44
N ILE A 37 20.03 -7.81 3.77
CA ILE A 37 19.72 -6.47 4.29
C ILE A 37 18.58 -6.59 5.33
N PRO A 38 18.75 -6.13 6.57
CA PRO A 38 17.73 -6.27 7.59
C PRO A 38 16.38 -5.64 7.19
N SER A 39 15.33 -6.44 7.22
CA SER A 39 13.93 -6.00 7.12
C SER A 39 13.02 -6.99 7.84
N LEU A 40 11.74 -6.68 7.97
CA LEU A 40 10.72 -7.54 8.57
C LEU A 40 9.56 -7.71 7.61
N SER A 41 9.10 -8.95 7.48
CA SER A 41 7.78 -9.23 6.91
C SER A 41 6.68 -8.82 7.90
N TRP A 42 5.45 -8.62 7.40
CA TRP A 42 4.31 -8.35 8.28
C TRP A 42 4.09 -9.48 9.30
N LYS A 43 4.24 -10.73 8.86
CA LYS A 43 4.16 -11.90 9.74
C LYS A 43 5.18 -11.82 10.88
N ASP A 44 6.45 -11.59 10.56
CA ASP A 44 7.52 -11.55 11.57
C ASP A 44 7.35 -10.37 12.52
N MET A 45 6.85 -9.24 12.02
CA MET A 45 6.51 -8.09 12.85
C MET A 45 5.41 -8.45 13.87
N LEU A 46 4.33 -9.10 13.45
CA LEU A 46 3.25 -9.51 14.36
C LEU A 46 3.74 -10.51 15.43
N LEU A 47 4.58 -11.47 15.04
CA LEU A 47 5.19 -12.42 15.99
C LEU A 47 6.11 -11.72 17.00
N LYS A 48 6.87 -10.70 16.58
CA LYS A 48 7.67 -9.88 17.50
C LYS A 48 6.80 -9.16 18.51
N LEU A 49 5.73 -8.50 18.07
CA LEU A 49 4.81 -7.81 18.98
C LEU A 49 4.13 -8.76 19.96
N TRP A 50 3.75 -9.96 19.51
CA TRP A 50 3.21 -11.00 20.38
C TRP A 50 4.13 -11.38 21.53
N ASN A 51 5.42 -11.56 21.23
CA ASN A 51 6.41 -11.94 22.22
C ASN A 51 6.72 -10.81 23.23
N LEU A 52 6.30 -9.56 22.97
CA LEU A 52 6.41 -8.47 23.96
C LEU A 52 5.35 -8.57 25.07
N VAL A 53 4.19 -9.17 24.79
CA VAL A 53 3.04 -9.17 25.72
C VAL A 53 2.60 -10.56 26.19
N SER A 54 3.03 -11.62 25.51
CA SER A 54 2.64 -12.99 25.82
C SER A 54 3.75 -13.76 26.52
N ILE A 55 3.39 -14.46 27.59
CA ILE A 55 4.28 -15.40 28.30
C ILE A 55 4.42 -16.70 27.49
N ASP A 56 3.39 -17.04 26.71
CA ASP A 56 3.40 -18.17 25.79
C ASP A 56 3.82 -17.66 24.40
N PRO A 57 5.09 -17.90 23.99
CA PRO A 57 5.55 -17.48 22.68
C PRO A 57 4.82 -18.27 21.59
N ILE A 58 4.33 -17.57 20.58
CA ILE A 58 3.86 -18.20 19.36
C ILE A 58 5.03 -18.22 18.37
N ILE A 59 5.43 -19.42 17.96
CA ILE A 59 6.53 -19.62 17.01
C ILE A 59 5.98 -19.69 15.58
N GLU A 60 4.78 -20.22 15.39
CA GLU A 60 4.12 -20.34 14.10
C GLU A 60 2.74 -19.69 14.11
N PHE A 61 2.42 -19.00 13.03
CA PHE A 61 1.15 -18.29 12.90
C PHE A 61 -0.02 -19.28 12.89
N PRO A 62 -1.09 -19.09 13.69
CA PRO A 62 -2.20 -20.03 13.76
C PRO A 62 -2.90 -20.20 12.40
N ASN A 63 -3.04 -21.43 11.93
CA ASN A 63 -3.78 -21.73 10.71
C ASN A 63 -5.24 -21.27 10.84
N GLY A 64 -5.78 -20.71 9.76
CA GLY A 64 -7.17 -20.23 9.72
C GLY A 64 -7.41 -18.86 10.37
N THR A 65 -6.35 -18.17 10.79
CA THR A 65 -6.41 -16.78 11.27
C THR A 65 -5.71 -15.87 10.27
N SER A 66 -6.30 -14.73 9.93
CA SER A 66 -5.63 -13.69 9.14
C SER A 66 -4.63 -12.88 9.98
N PHE A 67 -3.69 -12.21 9.32
CA PHE A 67 -2.77 -11.26 9.96
C PHE A 67 -3.52 -10.15 10.71
N THR A 68 -4.65 -9.73 10.15
CA THR A 68 -5.49 -8.67 10.71
C THR A 68 -6.24 -9.11 11.97
N GLU A 69 -6.76 -10.34 11.99
CA GLU A 69 -7.43 -10.90 13.18
C GLU A 69 -6.44 -11.20 14.29
N PHE A 70 -5.26 -11.70 13.95
CA PHE A 70 -4.22 -11.96 14.95
C PHE A 70 -3.78 -10.68 15.65
N TYR A 71 -3.67 -9.57 14.92
CA TYR A 71 -3.41 -8.27 15.53
C TYR A 71 -4.54 -7.84 16.47
N ASP A 72 -5.81 -8.00 16.07
CA ASP A 72 -6.93 -7.66 16.95
C ASP A 72 -6.93 -8.53 18.23
N ILE A 73 -6.54 -9.82 18.13
CA ILE A 73 -6.34 -10.71 19.31
C ILE A 73 -5.17 -10.21 20.18
N LEU A 74 -4.08 -9.77 19.57
CA LEU A 74 -2.93 -9.19 20.26
C LEU A 74 -3.34 -7.94 21.07
N GLU A 75 -4.15 -7.05 20.50
CA GLU A 75 -4.69 -5.88 21.20
C GLU A 75 -5.58 -6.27 22.39
N LEU A 76 -6.47 -7.25 22.21
CA LEU A 76 -7.31 -7.78 23.28
C LEU A 76 -6.48 -8.36 24.44
N LYS A 77 -5.39 -9.07 24.14
CA LYS A 77 -4.48 -9.59 25.16
C LYS A 77 -3.76 -8.47 25.91
N ASN A 78 -3.25 -7.47 25.20
CA ASN A 78 -2.55 -6.34 25.79
C ASN A 78 -3.42 -5.55 26.77
N ASN A 79 -4.70 -5.34 26.42
CA ASN A 79 -5.66 -4.60 27.26
C ASN A 79 -6.13 -5.39 28.49
N ASN A 80 -6.12 -6.73 28.43
CA ASN A 80 -6.61 -7.60 29.51
C ASN A 80 -5.50 -8.14 30.42
N ASN A 81 -4.24 -7.81 30.15
CA ASN A 81 -3.12 -8.33 30.94
C ASN A 81 -2.99 -7.55 32.26
N ILE A 82 -3.56 -8.11 33.34
CA ILE A 82 -3.53 -7.54 34.71
C ILE A 82 -2.09 -7.21 35.19
N ARG A 83 -1.06 -7.83 34.58
CA ARG A 83 0.36 -7.58 34.91
C ARG A 83 0.95 -6.34 34.23
N ILE A 84 0.25 -5.74 33.26
CA ILE A 84 0.72 -4.56 32.52
C ILE A 84 -0.07 -3.35 33.03
N GLU A 85 0.56 -2.53 33.89
CA GLU A 85 -0.08 -1.31 34.43
C GLU A 85 -0.40 -0.28 33.33
N ASN A 86 0.32 -0.32 32.19
CA ASN A 86 0.11 0.54 31.01
C ASN A 86 0.17 -0.29 29.72
N PRO A 87 -0.95 -0.57 29.04
CA PRO A 87 -0.97 -1.32 27.79
C PRO A 87 0.00 -0.75 26.76
N LEU A 88 0.73 -1.61 26.06
CA LEU A 88 1.67 -1.18 25.01
C LEU A 88 0.93 -0.53 23.84
N ASP A 89 1.49 0.54 23.29
CA ASP A 89 1.03 1.11 22.03
C ASP A 89 1.74 0.38 20.88
N PHE A 90 1.12 -0.68 20.36
CA PHE A 90 1.74 -1.51 19.32
C PHE A 90 2.07 -0.73 18.04
N GLN A 91 1.34 0.34 17.73
CA GLN A 91 1.67 1.16 16.57
C GLN A 91 3.01 1.89 16.79
N LYS A 92 3.30 2.35 18.00
CA LYS A 92 4.62 2.89 18.35
C LYS A 92 5.70 1.82 18.32
N GLU A 93 5.43 0.63 18.83
CA GLU A 93 6.40 -0.49 18.76
C GLU A 93 6.75 -0.83 17.31
N VAL A 94 5.78 -0.80 16.39
CA VAL A 94 6.05 -0.97 14.95
C VAL A 94 6.98 0.12 14.42
N VAL A 95 6.75 1.39 14.78
CA VAL A 95 7.64 2.50 14.41
C VAL A 95 9.07 2.25 14.90
N GLU A 96 9.22 1.81 16.16
CA GLU A 96 10.53 1.52 16.75
C GLU A 96 11.26 0.37 16.04
N LEU A 97 10.52 -0.65 15.56
CA LEU A 97 11.09 -1.78 14.82
C LEU A 97 11.61 -1.39 13.44
N ILE A 98 11.00 -0.41 12.77
CA ILE A 98 11.32 -0.05 11.38
C ILE A 98 12.19 1.21 11.25
N LYS A 99 12.22 2.09 12.26
CA LYS A 99 12.98 3.36 12.16
C LYS A 99 14.47 3.19 11.89
N VAL A 100 15.02 2.04 12.27
CA VAL A 100 16.46 1.70 12.12
C VAL A 100 16.80 1.21 10.72
N TRP A 101 15.81 1.07 9.83
CA TRP A 101 16.06 0.63 8.45
C TRP A 101 16.60 1.78 7.62
N GLU A 102 17.52 1.44 6.72
CA GLU A 102 18.19 2.38 5.84
C GLU A 102 17.88 2.07 4.38
N SER A 103 17.69 3.12 3.59
CA SER A 103 17.48 2.96 2.14
C SER A 103 18.73 2.42 1.47
N THR A 104 18.55 1.78 0.32
CA THR A 104 19.64 1.17 -0.44
C THR A 104 19.57 1.58 -1.89
N VAL A 105 20.62 1.26 -2.67
CA VAL A 105 20.66 1.51 -4.12
C VAL A 105 19.47 0.92 -4.87
N TYR A 106 18.84 -0.14 -4.35
CA TYR A 106 17.66 -0.75 -4.95
C TYR A 106 16.41 0.12 -4.80
N HIS A 107 16.26 0.75 -3.63
CA HIS A 107 15.22 1.76 -3.41
C HIS A 107 15.44 2.97 -4.31
N GLU A 108 16.67 3.47 -4.38
CA GLU A 108 17.04 4.61 -5.23
C GLU A 108 16.75 4.36 -6.71
N ARG A 109 17.07 3.17 -7.22
CA ARG A 109 16.78 2.78 -8.62
C ARG A 109 15.28 2.75 -8.89
N LEU A 110 14.51 2.06 -8.05
CA LEU A 110 13.05 1.95 -8.20
C LEU A 110 12.39 3.33 -8.14
N VAL A 111 12.66 4.08 -7.07
CA VAL A 111 12.03 5.40 -6.86
C VAL A 111 12.53 6.40 -7.91
N GLY A 112 13.81 6.32 -8.29
CA GLY A 112 14.40 7.12 -9.36
C GLY A 112 13.73 6.89 -10.73
N LYS A 113 13.47 5.63 -11.12
CA LYS A 113 12.75 5.30 -12.36
C LYS A 113 11.33 5.86 -12.33
N ILE A 114 10.59 5.66 -11.23
CA ILE A 114 9.22 6.19 -11.08
C ILE A 114 9.19 7.72 -11.10
N ARG A 115 10.18 8.38 -10.46
CA ARG A 115 10.34 9.84 -10.52
C ARG A 115 10.55 10.33 -11.95
N ARG A 116 11.31 9.63 -12.78
CA ARG A 116 11.49 9.98 -14.21
C ARG A 116 10.20 9.88 -15.03
N PHE A 117 9.28 9.00 -14.65
CA PHE A 117 7.94 8.97 -15.23
C PHE A 117 7.03 10.11 -14.75
N GLN A 118 7.44 10.88 -13.73
CA GLN A 118 6.60 11.90 -13.12
C GLN A 118 5.26 11.32 -12.63
N ALA A 119 5.30 10.08 -12.14
CA ALA A 119 4.13 9.32 -11.73
C ALA A 119 3.99 9.23 -10.20
N PRO A 120 2.78 9.19 -9.65
CA PRO A 120 2.59 8.94 -8.23
C PRO A 120 3.00 7.52 -7.82
N LEU A 121 3.60 7.41 -6.64
CA LEU A 121 3.97 6.15 -6.00
C LEU A 121 3.12 5.99 -4.73
N LEU A 122 2.30 4.95 -4.67
CA LEU A 122 1.61 4.54 -3.45
C LEU A 122 2.34 3.35 -2.86
N THR A 123 2.35 3.25 -1.53
CA THR A 123 2.89 2.09 -0.84
C THR A 123 2.01 1.65 0.31
N THR A 124 2.02 0.35 0.58
CA THR A 124 1.45 -0.25 1.80
C THR A 124 2.48 -0.38 2.91
N ASN A 125 3.73 -0.02 2.66
CA ASN A 125 4.80 -0.08 3.63
C ASN A 125 4.62 1.02 4.67
N TYR A 126 5.05 0.72 5.89
CA TYR A 126 5.04 1.68 6.99
C TYR A 126 6.34 2.49 7.07
N ASP A 127 7.46 1.89 6.61
CA ASP A 127 8.79 2.49 6.61
C ASP A 127 8.88 3.70 5.67
N ASP A 128 9.97 4.45 5.81
CA ASP A 128 10.27 5.67 5.05
C ASP A 128 11.43 5.46 4.05
N LEU A 129 11.64 4.22 3.59
CA LEU A 129 12.80 3.88 2.75
C LEU A 129 12.74 4.53 1.37
N PHE A 130 11.55 4.71 0.80
CA PHE A 130 11.39 5.40 -0.48
C PHE A 130 11.69 6.90 -0.35
N GLU A 131 11.30 7.51 0.76
CA GLU A 131 11.53 8.90 1.11
C GLU A 131 13.01 9.17 1.33
N LYS A 132 13.66 8.33 2.15
CA LYS A 132 15.09 8.39 2.44
C LYS A 132 15.92 8.27 1.17
N SER A 133 15.52 7.40 0.23
CA SER A 133 16.28 7.14 -1.00
C SER A 133 16.51 8.40 -1.86
N LEU A 134 15.62 9.39 -1.79
CA LEU A 134 15.75 10.65 -2.55
C LEU A 134 15.71 11.90 -1.66
N ASN A 135 15.88 11.76 -0.34
CA ASN A 135 15.76 12.85 0.63
C ASN A 135 14.47 13.68 0.48
N LEU A 136 13.33 12.99 0.29
CA LEU A 136 12.05 13.62 0.05
C LEU A 136 11.53 14.34 1.30
N LYS A 137 10.79 15.43 1.08
CA LYS A 137 10.16 16.21 2.14
C LYS A 137 8.68 15.89 2.21
N ARG A 138 8.16 15.92 3.44
CA ARG A 138 6.75 15.70 3.71
C ARG A 138 5.94 16.97 3.43
N TYR A 139 4.87 16.83 2.66
CA TYR A 139 3.94 17.88 2.31
C TYR A 139 2.49 17.41 2.49
N ARG A 140 1.55 18.34 2.34
CA ARG A 140 0.12 18.05 2.26
C ARG A 140 -0.50 18.81 1.10
N THR A 141 -1.40 18.17 0.36
CA THR A 141 -2.20 18.83 -0.69
C THR A 141 -3.17 19.85 -0.13
N VAL A 142 -3.71 19.57 1.06
CA VAL A 142 -4.57 20.50 1.80
C VAL A 142 -4.47 20.22 3.29
N ASN A 143 -4.52 21.29 4.10
CA ASN A 143 -4.51 21.19 5.57
C ASN A 143 -5.90 20.94 6.17
N LYS A 144 -6.97 21.36 5.49
CA LYS A 144 -8.35 21.18 5.95
C LYS A 144 -8.70 19.70 6.05
N GLY A 145 -9.19 19.26 7.21
CA GLY A 145 -9.61 17.88 7.45
C GLY A 145 -8.46 16.90 7.70
N PHE A 146 -7.23 17.41 7.89
CA PHE A 146 -6.09 16.60 8.31
C PHE A 146 -6.33 15.98 9.69
N THR A 147 -5.97 14.71 9.80
CA THR A 147 -5.83 13.98 11.07
C THR A 147 -4.60 13.11 10.94
N ASP A 148 -3.83 12.94 12.00
CA ASP A 148 -2.72 11.98 12.03
C ASP A 148 -3.20 10.51 12.15
N ILE A 149 -4.50 10.29 12.36
CA ILE A 149 -5.14 8.99 12.22
C ILE A 149 -5.31 8.64 10.73
N TYR A 150 -5.76 9.58 9.90
CA TYR A 150 -5.93 9.39 8.46
C TYR A 150 -5.21 10.50 7.69
N PRO A 151 -3.87 10.45 7.59
CA PRO A 151 -3.06 11.48 6.95
C PRO A 151 -3.12 11.38 5.41
N TRP A 152 -4.29 11.09 4.83
CA TRP A 152 -4.45 10.72 3.42
C TRP A 152 -4.17 11.85 2.41
N THR A 153 -4.10 13.10 2.87
CA THR A 153 -3.63 14.26 2.09
C THR A 153 -2.12 14.47 2.18
N THR A 154 -1.42 13.71 3.03
CA THR A 154 0.02 13.78 3.24
C THR A 154 0.73 12.90 2.23
N TYR A 155 1.82 13.43 1.68
CA TYR A 155 2.71 12.73 0.77
C TYR A 155 4.15 13.21 0.97
N TYR A 156 5.10 12.50 0.38
CA TYR A 156 6.50 12.90 0.32
C TYR A 156 6.90 13.23 -1.12
N GLY A 157 7.63 14.32 -1.30
CA GLY A 157 8.08 14.75 -2.62
C GLY A 157 9.16 15.83 -2.56
N GLU A 158 9.55 16.33 -3.73
CA GLU A 158 10.54 17.41 -3.83
C GLU A 158 9.89 18.78 -3.59
N PHE A 159 8.65 18.97 -4.09
CA PHE A 159 7.92 20.23 -4.05
C PHE A 159 6.47 20.04 -3.57
N ILE A 160 5.86 21.14 -3.11
CA ILE A 160 4.44 21.22 -2.75
C ILE A 160 3.57 21.05 -4.01
N LYS A 161 2.43 20.38 -3.84
CA LYS A 161 1.46 20.05 -4.89
C LYS A 161 0.06 20.25 -4.36
N GLU A 162 -0.83 20.71 -5.23
CA GLU A 162 -2.26 20.82 -4.94
C GLU A 162 -3.03 19.57 -5.43
N ASP A 163 -2.63 19.01 -6.57
CA ASP A 163 -3.27 17.84 -7.19
C ASP A 163 -2.44 16.55 -6.98
N PRO A 164 -2.99 15.51 -6.31
CA PRO A 164 -2.34 14.21 -6.17
C PRO A 164 -1.97 13.51 -7.48
N LEU A 165 -2.64 13.83 -8.60
CA LEU A 165 -2.41 13.20 -9.89
C LEU A 165 -1.18 13.75 -10.61
N VAL A 166 -0.71 14.95 -10.27
CA VAL A 166 0.33 15.65 -11.05
C VAL A 166 1.71 15.35 -10.50
N GLY A 167 2.57 14.75 -11.33
CA GLY A 167 4.00 14.55 -11.06
C GLY A 167 4.30 13.47 -10.02
N PHE A 168 5.59 13.36 -9.66
CA PHE A 168 6.07 12.37 -8.69
C PHE A 168 5.76 12.71 -7.20
N GLY A 169 5.26 11.74 -6.44
CA GLY A 169 5.11 11.85 -4.99
C GLY A 169 4.81 10.49 -4.36
N VAL A 170 5.29 10.27 -3.14
CA VAL A 170 5.11 9.02 -2.39
C VAL A 170 3.99 9.15 -1.37
N TRP A 171 3.07 8.19 -1.37
CA TRP A 171 1.85 8.17 -0.56
C TRP A 171 1.71 6.85 0.18
N HIS A 172 1.36 6.88 1.46
CA HIS A 172 1.18 5.66 2.24
C HIS A 172 -0.31 5.33 2.43
N ILE A 173 -0.70 4.14 1.98
CA ILE A 173 -2.06 3.61 2.11
C ILE A 173 -2.31 3.15 3.55
N ASN A 174 -1.35 2.43 4.14
CA ASN A 174 -1.51 1.75 5.43
C ASN A 174 -0.92 2.54 6.63
N GLY A 175 -0.54 3.80 6.43
CA GLY A 175 -0.04 4.68 7.48
C GLY A 175 1.40 5.13 7.26
N ILE A 176 1.75 6.22 7.92
CA ILE A 176 3.03 6.91 7.82
C ILE A 176 3.76 6.76 9.15
N VAL A 177 5.05 6.38 9.14
CA VAL A 177 5.86 6.17 10.36
C VAL A 177 5.84 7.37 11.31
N ASP A 178 5.88 8.59 10.78
CA ASP A 178 5.82 9.84 11.57
C ASP A 178 4.49 10.04 12.32
N TYR A 179 3.44 9.33 11.90
CA TYR A 179 2.11 9.38 12.49
C TYR A 179 1.72 7.96 12.91
N HIS A 180 2.30 7.45 13.99
CA HIS A 180 2.06 6.07 14.44
C HIS A 180 0.57 5.69 14.49
N ARG A 181 -0.32 6.60 14.92
CA ARG A 181 -1.79 6.40 14.95
C ARG A 181 -2.43 6.09 13.59
N SER A 182 -1.75 6.38 12.49
CA SER A 182 -2.18 6.07 11.14
C SER A 182 -1.89 4.64 10.70
N ILE A 183 -0.99 3.92 11.39
CA ILE A 183 -0.56 2.58 11.02
C ILE A 183 -1.75 1.60 11.12
N ARG A 184 -1.99 0.81 10.07
CA ARG A 184 -3.14 -0.11 9.99
C ARG A 184 -2.66 -1.57 10.04
N LEU A 185 -2.82 -2.19 11.21
CA LEU A 185 -2.37 -3.57 11.44
C LEU A 185 -3.53 -4.57 11.59
N GLY A 186 -4.69 -4.07 11.99
CA GLY A 186 -5.82 -4.87 12.47
C GLY A 186 -7.02 -4.87 11.55
N LEU A 187 -7.93 -5.82 11.76
CA LEU A 187 -9.17 -5.89 11.00
C LEU A 187 -10.04 -4.68 11.31
N SER A 188 -10.17 -4.35 12.60
CA SER A 188 -10.89 -3.17 13.08
C SER A 188 -10.32 -1.87 12.49
N HIS A 189 -9.01 -1.77 12.35
CA HIS A 189 -8.34 -0.65 11.69
C HIS A 189 -8.71 -0.50 10.21
N TYR A 190 -8.75 -1.61 9.48
CA TYR A 190 -9.17 -1.60 8.08
C TYR A 190 -10.66 -1.33 7.92
N MET A 191 -11.53 -1.83 8.79
CA MET A 191 -12.97 -1.52 8.76
C MET A 191 -13.27 -0.03 8.98
N GLN A 192 -12.54 0.62 9.87
CA GLN A 192 -12.65 2.08 10.03
C GLN A 192 -12.16 2.83 8.78
N SER A 193 -11.12 2.31 8.10
CA SER A 193 -10.63 2.87 6.84
C SER A 193 -11.67 2.71 5.72
N VAL A 194 -12.32 1.55 5.61
CA VAL A 194 -13.47 1.31 4.72
C VAL A 194 -14.58 2.31 4.96
N SER A 195 -15.02 2.46 6.22
CA SER A 195 -16.07 3.40 6.61
C SER A 195 -15.71 4.85 6.23
N ARG A 196 -14.45 5.25 6.39
CA ARG A 196 -13.98 6.57 5.96
C ARG A 196 -14.03 6.72 4.43
N VAL A 197 -13.57 5.74 3.67
CA VAL A 197 -13.63 5.78 2.20
C VAL A 197 -15.10 5.89 1.74
N GLN A 198 -16.02 5.14 2.34
CA GLN A 198 -17.45 5.21 2.03
C GLN A 198 -18.00 6.63 2.21
N ARG A 199 -17.70 7.30 3.32
CA ARG A 199 -18.11 8.71 3.53
C ARG A 199 -17.51 9.68 2.50
N LEU A 200 -16.32 9.41 1.98
CA LEU A 200 -15.73 10.24 0.92
C LEU A 200 -16.35 9.94 -0.46
N LEU A 201 -16.69 8.68 -0.72
CA LEU A 201 -17.26 8.24 -1.99
C LEU A 201 -18.75 8.52 -2.12
N HIS A 202 -19.50 8.50 -1.02
CA HIS A 202 -20.96 8.60 -1.00
C HIS A 202 -21.37 9.77 -0.10
N LYS A 203 -21.98 10.80 -0.71
CA LYS A 203 -22.40 12.01 0.01
C LYS A 203 -23.55 11.75 0.99
N ASN A 204 -24.37 10.72 0.72
CA ASN A 204 -25.42 10.17 1.57
C ASN A 204 -25.30 8.63 1.56
N GLU A 205 -25.30 7.97 2.73
CA GLU A 205 -25.12 6.51 2.86
C GLU A 205 -26.25 5.71 2.17
N GLU A 206 -27.43 6.31 2.00
CA GLU A 206 -28.62 5.66 1.41
C GLU A 206 -28.67 5.70 -0.12
N VAL A 207 -27.83 6.51 -0.77
CA VAL A 207 -27.82 6.64 -2.24
C VAL A 207 -26.42 6.30 -2.75
N ASN A 208 -26.33 5.28 -3.59
CA ASN A 208 -25.13 4.92 -4.37
C ASN A 208 -24.84 5.97 -5.46
N ASP A 209 -24.72 7.23 -5.03
CA ASP A 209 -24.68 8.37 -5.91
C ASP A 209 -23.24 8.78 -6.19
N TYR A 210 -22.63 8.07 -7.13
CA TYR A 210 -21.42 8.58 -7.77
C TYR A 210 -21.67 9.83 -8.65
N ASN A 211 -22.90 10.36 -8.77
CA ASN A 211 -23.17 11.56 -9.57
C ASN A 211 -22.52 12.78 -8.91
N GLY A 212 -21.84 13.59 -9.72
CA GLY A 212 -21.08 14.77 -9.25
C GLY A 212 -19.57 14.56 -9.14
N LYS A 213 -19.06 13.33 -9.32
CA LYS A 213 -17.61 13.06 -9.40
C LYS A 213 -17.07 13.52 -10.75
N ASN A 214 -17.00 14.83 -11.00
CA ASN A 214 -15.95 15.32 -11.89
C ASN A 214 -14.62 14.92 -11.23
N GLN A 215 -13.58 14.57 -12.01
CA GLN A 215 -12.25 14.24 -11.47
C GLN A 215 -11.84 15.28 -10.40
N ASN A 216 -12.24 16.54 -10.58
CA ASN A 216 -11.87 17.66 -9.74
C ASN A 216 -12.91 18.09 -8.69
N ASN A 217 -13.96 17.30 -8.40
CA ASN A 217 -15.00 17.73 -7.45
C ASN A 217 -15.59 16.58 -6.62
N TRP A 218 -14.77 15.93 -5.81
CA TRP A 218 -15.24 14.96 -4.82
C TRP A 218 -14.44 15.06 -3.52
N LEU A 219 -15.01 14.59 -2.41
CA LEU A 219 -14.44 14.81 -1.07
C LEU A 219 -13.02 14.23 -0.90
N GLY A 220 -12.67 13.18 -1.63
CA GLY A 220 -11.36 12.56 -1.59
C GLY A 220 -10.38 13.04 -2.66
N MET A 221 -10.71 14.07 -3.46
CA MET A 221 -9.87 14.54 -4.58
C MET A 221 -8.45 14.94 -4.19
N ASN A 222 -8.26 15.41 -2.95
CA ASN A 222 -6.96 15.82 -2.44
C ASN A 222 -6.19 14.68 -1.77
N THR A 223 -6.66 13.44 -1.86
CA THR A 223 -6.05 12.28 -1.18
C THR A 223 -5.48 11.28 -2.17
N TRP A 224 -4.66 10.34 -1.69
CA TRP A 224 -4.17 9.23 -2.52
C TRP A 224 -5.29 8.36 -3.12
N LEU A 225 -6.50 8.38 -2.56
CA LEU A 225 -7.65 7.71 -3.18
C LEU A 225 -7.92 8.27 -4.58
N HIS A 226 -7.70 9.57 -4.79
CA HIS A 226 -7.89 10.19 -6.09
C HIS A 226 -7.04 9.52 -7.16
N ILE A 227 -5.80 9.17 -6.81
CA ILE A 227 -4.87 8.43 -7.67
C ILE A 227 -5.45 7.06 -8.01
N VAL A 228 -5.89 6.29 -7.01
CA VAL A 228 -6.44 4.93 -7.22
C VAL A 228 -7.60 4.91 -8.22
N PHE A 229 -8.49 5.90 -8.16
CA PHE A 229 -9.66 5.98 -9.03
C PHE A 229 -9.41 6.64 -10.40
N ASN A 230 -8.27 7.31 -10.61
CA ASN A 230 -8.04 8.14 -11.82
C ASN A 230 -6.68 7.89 -12.50
N ARG A 231 -6.03 6.76 -12.21
CA ARG A 231 -4.81 6.31 -12.87
C ARG A 231 -4.85 4.83 -13.22
N SER A 232 -4.08 4.46 -14.23
CA SER A 232 -3.72 3.07 -14.52
C SER A 232 -2.78 2.57 -13.40
N LEU A 233 -3.04 1.40 -12.84
CA LEU A 233 -2.32 0.93 -11.63
C LEU A 233 -1.27 -0.12 -11.97
N PHE A 234 -0.02 0.10 -11.59
CA PHE A 234 1.04 -0.90 -11.68
C PHE A 234 1.42 -1.39 -10.28
N ILE A 235 1.04 -2.63 -9.99
CA ILE A 235 1.09 -3.24 -8.66
C ILE A 235 2.22 -4.26 -8.60
N VAL A 236 3.14 -4.13 -7.64
CA VAL A 236 4.31 -5.00 -7.50
C VAL A 236 4.75 -5.07 -6.03
N GLY A 237 5.35 -6.20 -5.65
CA GLY A 237 5.86 -6.39 -4.29
C GLY A 237 4.76 -6.56 -3.23
N LEU A 238 3.52 -6.84 -3.65
CA LEU A 238 2.40 -7.18 -2.78
C LEU A 238 2.05 -8.64 -2.96
N ALA A 239 1.69 -9.34 -1.89
CA ALA A 239 1.09 -10.67 -2.02
C ALA A 239 -0.35 -10.55 -2.56
N LEU A 240 -1.08 -9.53 -2.08
CA LEU A 240 -2.47 -9.25 -2.44
C LEU A 240 -3.38 -10.48 -2.26
N ASP A 241 -3.11 -11.24 -1.22
CA ASP A 241 -3.91 -12.35 -0.73
C ASP A 241 -5.03 -11.85 0.20
N GLU A 242 -5.72 -12.76 0.87
CA GLU A 242 -6.82 -12.46 1.79
C GLU A 242 -6.46 -11.45 2.89
N ASN A 243 -5.19 -11.32 3.27
CA ASN A 243 -4.73 -10.41 4.32
C ASN A 243 -4.72 -8.93 3.88
N GLU A 244 -4.57 -8.61 2.59
CA GLU A 244 -4.69 -7.24 2.06
C GLU A 244 -6.15 -6.83 1.84
N THR A 245 -7.01 -7.09 2.83
CA THR A 245 -8.47 -6.92 2.75
C THR A 245 -8.87 -5.53 2.29
N PHE A 246 -8.23 -4.46 2.81
CA PHE A 246 -8.58 -3.09 2.46
C PHE A 246 -8.26 -2.72 1.02
N LEU A 247 -7.07 -3.08 0.51
CA LEU A 247 -6.69 -2.77 -0.87
C LEU A 247 -7.55 -3.59 -1.85
N ARG A 248 -7.83 -4.86 -1.54
CA ARG A 248 -8.75 -5.70 -2.34
C ARG A 248 -10.16 -5.11 -2.38
N TRP A 249 -10.68 -4.68 -1.23
CA TRP A 249 -11.96 -3.98 -1.16
C TRP A 249 -11.96 -2.69 -2.00
N LEU A 250 -10.87 -1.92 -1.95
CA LEU A 250 -10.75 -0.68 -2.71
C LEU A 250 -10.74 -0.93 -4.23
N LEU A 251 -10.09 -1.99 -4.69
CA LEU A 251 -10.12 -2.40 -6.11
C LEU A 251 -11.53 -2.80 -6.57
N LEU A 252 -12.33 -3.44 -5.70
CA LEU A 252 -13.74 -3.70 -5.98
C LEU A 252 -14.55 -2.40 -6.11
N GLN A 253 -14.32 -1.42 -5.23
CA GLN A 253 -14.96 -0.11 -5.33
C GLN A 253 -14.55 0.62 -6.62
N ARG A 254 -13.27 0.56 -7.01
CA ARG A 254 -12.77 1.09 -8.28
C ARG A 254 -13.48 0.45 -9.47
N LYS A 255 -13.64 -0.89 -9.49
CA LYS A 255 -14.36 -1.58 -10.57
C LYS A 255 -15.85 -1.24 -10.59
N ALA A 256 -16.49 -1.11 -9.42
CA ALA A 256 -17.90 -0.70 -9.32
C ALA A 256 -18.10 0.73 -9.87
N TYR A 257 -17.17 1.64 -9.58
CA TYR A 257 -17.14 2.98 -10.16
C TYR A 257 -17.03 2.94 -11.68
N PHE A 258 -16.08 2.18 -12.24
CA PHE A 258 -15.91 2.06 -13.70
C PHE A 258 -17.09 1.39 -14.40
N LYS A 259 -17.79 0.45 -13.75
CA LYS A 259 -19.04 -0.10 -14.31
C LYS A 259 -20.13 0.98 -14.46
N LYS A 260 -20.15 1.99 -13.58
CA LYS A 260 -21.10 3.10 -13.67
C LYS A 260 -20.65 4.18 -14.67
N PHE A 261 -19.33 4.34 -14.86
CA PHE A 261 -18.72 5.28 -15.81
C PHE A 261 -17.65 4.60 -16.67
N PRO A 262 -18.05 3.80 -17.67
CA PRO A 262 -17.11 3.02 -18.48
C PRO A 262 -16.08 3.88 -19.21
N GLU A 263 -16.42 5.12 -19.56
CA GLU A 263 -15.54 6.07 -20.23
C GLU A 263 -14.34 6.52 -19.37
N ARG A 264 -14.35 6.19 -18.07
CA ARG A 264 -13.32 6.56 -17.09
C ARG A 264 -12.48 5.38 -16.64
N GLU A 265 -12.66 4.23 -17.26
CA GLU A 265 -11.97 3.00 -16.90
C GLU A 265 -10.47 3.11 -17.21
N TYR A 266 -9.65 2.89 -16.18
CA TYR A 266 -8.21 2.78 -16.30
C TYR A 266 -7.77 1.33 -16.11
N ARG A 267 -6.72 0.94 -16.84
CA ARG A 267 -6.15 -0.41 -16.77
C ARG A 267 -5.38 -0.63 -15.47
N GLY A 268 -4.86 -1.83 -15.29
CA GLY A 268 -3.81 -2.06 -14.33
C GLY A 268 -3.14 -3.41 -14.51
N TRP A 269 -2.00 -3.56 -13.87
CA TRP A 269 -1.11 -4.70 -13.95
C TRP A 269 -0.66 -5.12 -12.57
N TYR A 270 -0.56 -6.42 -12.34
CA TYR A 270 -0.02 -7.02 -11.13
C TYR A 270 1.13 -7.93 -11.51
N VAL A 271 2.33 -7.61 -11.04
CA VAL A 271 3.56 -8.35 -11.36
C VAL A 271 3.85 -9.37 -10.27
N ASN A 272 4.04 -10.63 -10.67
CA ASN A 272 4.38 -11.72 -9.76
C ASN A 272 5.37 -12.70 -10.38
N LYS A 273 6.19 -13.34 -9.52
CA LYS A 273 7.05 -14.44 -9.94
C LYS A 273 6.20 -15.68 -10.21
N GLY A 274 6.19 -16.13 -11.47
CA GLY A 274 5.47 -17.32 -11.90
C GLY A 274 3.95 -17.22 -11.73
N LYS A 275 3.29 -18.37 -11.82
CA LYS A 275 1.83 -18.48 -11.73
C LYS A 275 1.34 -18.16 -10.31
N ILE A 276 0.21 -17.46 -10.25
CA ILE A 276 -0.56 -17.28 -9.00
C ILE A 276 -1.70 -18.29 -8.91
N ASP A 277 -2.29 -18.41 -7.72
CA ASP A 277 -3.48 -19.22 -7.50
C ASP A 277 -4.67 -18.75 -8.35
N SER A 278 -5.55 -19.68 -8.69
CA SER A 278 -6.69 -19.42 -9.58
C SER A 278 -7.69 -18.42 -9.00
N GLY A 279 -7.87 -18.41 -7.67
CA GLY A 279 -8.78 -17.49 -6.99
C GLY A 279 -8.30 -16.04 -7.05
N LYS A 280 -7.01 -15.80 -6.83
CA LYS A 280 -6.37 -14.50 -6.97
C LYS A 280 -6.36 -14.04 -8.42
N LYS A 281 -6.05 -14.91 -9.37
CA LYS A 281 -6.14 -14.60 -10.81
C LYS A 281 -7.55 -14.21 -11.21
N PHE A 282 -8.55 -14.96 -10.74
CA PHE A 282 -9.97 -14.64 -10.96
C PHE A 282 -10.31 -13.25 -10.41
N PHE A 283 -9.95 -12.98 -9.15
CA PHE A 283 -10.19 -11.69 -8.51
C PHE A 283 -9.56 -10.53 -9.29
N LEU A 284 -8.24 -10.60 -9.55
CA LEU A 284 -7.47 -9.56 -10.23
C LEU A 284 -8.04 -9.24 -11.61
N ASN A 285 -8.29 -10.27 -12.43
CA ASN A 285 -8.87 -10.08 -13.76
C ASN A 285 -10.24 -9.42 -13.68
N TYR A 286 -11.09 -9.81 -12.71
CA TYR A 286 -12.43 -9.25 -12.58
C TYR A 286 -12.42 -7.76 -12.20
N VAL A 287 -11.47 -7.34 -11.36
CA VAL A 287 -11.29 -5.92 -10.99
C VAL A 287 -10.51 -5.11 -12.03
N GLY A 288 -10.18 -5.71 -13.18
CA GLY A 288 -9.52 -5.03 -14.30
C GLY A 288 -8.01 -4.90 -14.15
N ILE A 289 -7.37 -5.83 -13.44
CA ILE A 289 -5.92 -5.90 -13.25
C ILE A 289 -5.38 -7.14 -13.98
N GLU A 290 -4.54 -6.93 -14.98
CA GLU A 290 -3.86 -7.97 -15.73
C GLU A 290 -2.71 -8.57 -14.92
N VAL A 291 -2.56 -9.90 -14.94
CA VAL A 291 -1.47 -10.60 -14.24
C VAL A 291 -0.27 -10.76 -15.17
N ILE A 292 0.84 -10.15 -14.79
CA ILE A 292 2.15 -10.29 -15.42
C ILE A 292 2.96 -11.33 -14.65
N GLU A 293 3.22 -12.46 -15.29
CA GLU A 293 4.04 -13.55 -14.74
C GLU A 293 5.50 -13.31 -15.17
N MET A 294 6.45 -13.25 -14.22
CA MET A 294 7.89 -13.12 -14.51
C MET A 294 8.69 -14.32 -14.00
N GLU A 295 9.90 -14.51 -14.53
CA GLU A 295 10.75 -15.69 -14.23
C GLU A 295 11.30 -15.69 -12.81
N SER A 296 11.74 -14.53 -12.30
CA SER A 296 12.48 -14.44 -11.05
C SER A 296 12.12 -13.18 -10.25
N TYR A 297 12.39 -13.22 -8.95
CA TYR A 297 12.27 -12.03 -8.09
C TYR A 297 13.35 -11.00 -8.41
N GLU A 298 14.50 -11.41 -8.94
CA GLU A 298 15.54 -10.49 -9.40
C GLU A 298 15.07 -9.70 -10.63
N ALA A 299 14.41 -10.35 -11.60
CA ALA A 299 13.81 -9.65 -12.74
C ALA A 299 12.79 -8.59 -12.29
N ILE A 300 11.98 -8.91 -11.26
CA ILE A 300 10.96 -8.01 -10.72
C ILE A 300 11.58 -6.85 -9.90
N ASN A 301 12.53 -7.14 -9.01
CA ASN A 301 13.03 -6.17 -8.03
C ASN A 301 14.28 -5.41 -8.48
N GLU A 302 15.00 -5.91 -9.50
CA GLU A 302 16.17 -5.26 -10.08
C GLU A 302 15.95 -4.95 -11.56
N GLY A 303 15.51 -5.94 -12.34
CA GLY A 303 15.43 -5.87 -13.81
C GLY A 303 14.47 -4.81 -14.35
N ILE A 304 13.21 -4.79 -13.91
CA ILE A 304 12.20 -3.81 -14.38
C ILE A 304 12.70 -2.36 -14.21
N TRP A 305 13.45 -2.11 -13.13
CA TRP A 305 13.85 -0.77 -12.70
C TRP A 305 15.23 -0.35 -13.20
N SER A 306 15.94 -1.21 -13.94
CA SER A 306 17.19 -0.84 -14.57
C SER A 306 16.97 0.28 -15.61
N GLU A 307 18.05 1.00 -15.94
CA GLU A 307 17.99 2.08 -16.92
C GLU A 307 17.55 1.59 -18.30
#